data_AF-A0A9D5PBY3-F1
#
_entry.id   AF-A0A9D5PBY3-F1
#
_cell.length_a   1.000
_cell.length_b   1.000
_cell.length_c   1.000
_cell.angle_alpha   90.00
_cell.angle_beta   90.00
_cell.angle_gamma   90.00
#
_symmetry.space_group_name_H-M   'P 1'
#
loop_
_entity.id
_entity.type
_entity.pdbx_description
1 polymer ?
#
loop_
_entity_poly.entity_id
_entity_poly.type
_entity_poly.pdbx_seq_one_letter_code
_entity_poly.pdbx_strand_id
1 'polypeptide(L)'
;MNTEAMNKKIAEYFKTKPVLKAWLFGSFARGEETPKSDVDILFVPDRSQKPFTLFTMGGMYMDLKELLGREVDLVEDGSLRPYAAENANRDKKLIYERKSEG
;
A
#
# COMPACT_ATOMS: atom_id res chain seq x y z
N MET A 1 13.18 8.89 8.50
CA MET A 1 13.19 8.33 7.13
C MET A 1 12.35 9.26 6.28
N ASN A 2 12.84 9.70 5.10
CA ASN A 2 12.04 10.56 4.23
C ASN A 2 10.96 9.74 3.52
N THR A 3 9.79 10.34 3.29
CA THR A 3 8.62 9.70 2.65
C THR A 3 8.97 9.11 1.28
N GLU A 4 9.86 9.77 0.53
CA GLU A 4 10.30 9.31 -0.80
C GLU A 4 11.12 8.00 -0.75
N ALA A 5 12.04 7.89 0.21
CA ALA A 5 12.83 6.68 0.42
C ALA A 5 11.96 5.50 0.87
N MET A 6 10.94 5.79 1.68
CA MET A 6 9.94 4.81 2.10
C MET A 6 9.13 4.30 0.91
N ASN A 7 8.59 5.22 0.09
CA ASN A 7 7.81 4.86 -1.10
C ASN A 7 8.61 3.94 -2.04
N LYS A 8 9.91 4.22 -2.21
CA LYS A 8 10.79 3.37 -3.02
C LYS A 8 10.94 1.97 -2.45
N LYS A 9 11.16 1.81 -1.14
CA LYS A 9 11.23 0.48 -0.49
C LYS A 9 9.93 -0.30 -0.64
N ILE A 10 8.80 0.36 -0.43
CA ILE A 10 7.48 -0.25 -0.56
C ILE A 10 7.24 -0.70 -2.01
N ALA A 11 7.61 0.14 -3.00
CA ALA A 11 7.48 -0.20 -4.41
C ALA A 11 8.35 -1.42 -4.78
N GLU A 12 9.61 -1.47 -4.32
CA GLU A 12 10.48 -2.63 -4.53
C GLU A 12 9.92 -3.90 -3.88
N TYR A 13 9.33 -3.79 -2.69
CA TYR A 13 8.68 -4.89 -2.02
C TYR A 13 7.48 -5.41 -2.84
N PHE A 14 6.59 -4.52 -3.28
CA PHE A 14 5.40 -4.90 -4.05
C PHE A 14 5.72 -5.48 -5.42
N LYS A 15 6.87 -5.17 -6.04
CA LYS A 15 7.34 -5.84 -7.27
C LYS A 15 7.45 -7.36 -7.12
N THR A 16 7.80 -7.83 -5.92
CA THR A 16 7.97 -9.26 -5.64
C THR A 16 6.67 -9.97 -5.25
N LYS A 17 5.58 -9.22 -5.09
CA LYS A 17 4.28 -9.71 -4.61
C LYS A 17 3.24 -9.69 -5.73
N PRO A 18 2.17 -10.49 -5.62
CA PRO A 18 1.07 -10.47 -6.57
C PRO A 18 0.20 -9.22 -6.35
N VAL A 19 0.75 -8.04 -6.66
CA VAL A 19 0.07 -6.74 -6.52
C VAL A 19 0.10 -6.04 -7.88
N LEU A 20 -1.07 -5.58 -8.32
CA LEU A 20 -1.24 -4.84 -9.58
C LEU A 20 -0.85 -3.38 -9.39
N LYS A 21 -1.35 -2.74 -8.33
CA LYS A 21 -1.10 -1.33 -8.03
C LYS A 21 -1.05 -1.11 -6.54
N ALA A 22 -0.26 -0.15 -6.09
CA ALA A 22 -0.28 0.33 -4.73
C ALA A 22 -0.20 1.86 -4.69
N TRP A 23 -0.91 2.43 -3.74
CA TRP A 23 -0.95 3.86 -3.46
C TRP A 23 -0.79 4.09 -1.96
N LEU A 24 -0.15 5.20 -1.63
CA LEU A 24 -0.05 5.72 -0.28
C LEU A 24 -1.18 6.73 -0.08
N PHE A 25 -1.94 6.63 1.00
CA PHE A 25 -3.01 7.58 1.30
C PHE A 25 -2.92 8.08 2.75
N GLY A 26 -3.90 8.86 3.20
CA GLY A 26 -3.96 9.32 4.59
C GLY A 26 -2.97 10.43 4.95
N SER A 27 -2.56 10.46 6.21
CA SER A 27 -1.72 11.54 6.78
C SER A 27 -0.36 11.67 6.10
N PHE A 28 0.21 10.54 5.65
CA PHE A 28 1.46 10.48 4.90
C PHE A 28 1.34 11.10 3.49
N ALA A 29 0.18 11.00 2.84
CA ALA A 29 -0.04 11.64 1.55
C ALA A 29 -0.14 13.16 1.67
N ARG A 30 -0.74 13.65 2.77
CA ARG A 30 -0.95 15.08 3.08
C ARG A 30 0.26 15.78 3.71
N GLY A 31 1.24 15.03 4.21
CA GLY A 31 2.41 15.59 4.91
C GLY A 31 2.11 16.06 6.34
N GLU A 32 0.98 15.65 6.90
CA GLU A 32 0.58 15.89 8.30
C GLU A 32 0.88 14.66 9.18
N GLU A 33 1.76 13.76 8.72
CA GLU A 33 2.16 12.57 9.46
C GLU A 33 2.87 12.92 10.78
N THR A 34 2.51 12.22 11.85
CA THR A 34 3.19 12.30 13.13
C THR A 34 4.16 11.13 13.28
N PRO A 35 5.17 11.19 14.17
CA PRO A 35 6.04 10.04 14.43
C PRO A 35 5.32 8.80 14.99
N LYS A 36 4.05 8.92 15.39
CA LYS A 36 3.19 7.81 15.82
C LYS A 36 2.15 7.42 14.77
N SER A 37 2.14 8.05 13.60
CA SER A 37 1.17 7.78 12.55
C SER A 37 1.50 6.48 11.82
N ASP A 38 0.46 5.68 11.58
CA ASP A 38 0.51 4.46 10.79
C ASP A 38 0.59 4.80 9.30
N VAL A 39 1.24 3.93 8.51
CA VAL A 39 1.38 4.11 7.06
C VAL A 39 0.19 3.50 6.34
N ASP A 40 -0.76 4.33 5.90
CA ASP A 40 -1.92 3.88 5.13
C ASP A 40 -1.56 3.55 3.68
N ILE A 41 -1.65 2.28 3.31
CA ILE A 41 -1.30 1.77 1.98
C ILE A 41 -2.49 1.05 1.37
N LEU A 42 -2.94 1.57 0.24
CA LEU A 42 -3.98 0.98 -0.58
C LEU A 42 -3.34 0.13 -1.66
N PHE A 43 -3.69 -1.14 -1.77
CA PHE A 43 -3.13 -2.01 -2.81
C PHE A 43 -4.23 -2.79 -3.52
N VAL A 44 -4.00 -3.08 -4.80
CA VAL A 44 -4.85 -3.95 -5.61
C VAL A 44 -4.13 -5.29 -5.76
N PRO A 45 -4.61 -6.37 -5.12
CA PRO A 45 -4.02 -7.67 -5.33
C PRO A 45 -4.31 -8.20 -6.73
N ASP A 46 -3.32 -8.88 -7.30
CA ASP A 46 -3.46 -9.63 -8.55
C ASP A 46 -4.12 -10.99 -8.27
N ARG A 47 -5.45 -11.00 -8.23
CA ARG A 47 -6.26 -12.21 -8.09
C ARG A 47 -6.32 -13.03 -9.39
N SER A 48 -5.78 -12.53 -10.49
CA SER A 48 -5.81 -13.21 -11.79
C SER A 48 -4.79 -14.33 -11.88
N GLN A 49 -3.63 -14.20 -11.19
CA GLN A 49 -2.55 -15.21 -11.26
C GLN A 49 -2.51 -16.14 -10.05
N LYS A 50 -2.85 -15.66 -8.83
CA LYS A 50 -2.77 -16.46 -7.60
C LYS A 50 -3.90 -16.11 -6.62
N PRO A 51 -4.34 -17.07 -5.78
CA PRO A 51 -5.28 -16.79 -4.71
C PRO A 51 -4.61 -15.87 -3.67
N PHE A 52 -5.17 -14.67 -3.51
CA PHE A 52 -4.79 -13.77 -2.43
C PHE A 52 -5.42 -14.25 -1.12
N THR A 53 -4.59 -14.73 -0.19
CA THR A 53 -5.04 -15.32 1.07
C THR A 53 -4.73 -14.41 2.26
N LEU A 54 -5.43 -14.63 3.39
CA LEU A 54 -5.18 -13.89 4.63
C LEU A 54 -3.73 -14.05 5.11
N PHE A 55 -3.10 -15.21 4.89
CA PHE A 55 -1.68 -15.42 5.16
C PHE A 55 -0.77 -14.53 4.31
N THR A 56 -1.12 -14.32 3.04
CA THR A 56 -0.37 -13.41 2.16
C THR A 56 -0.48 -11.98 2.67
N MET A 57 -1.70 -11.56 3.05
CA MET A 57 -1.92 -10.22 3.61
C MET A 57 -1.21 -10.01 4.94
N GLY A 58 -1.31 -10.98 5.86
CA GLY A 58 -0.62 -10.93 7.16
C GLY A 58 0.90 -10.93 7.02
N GLY A 59 1.45 -11.71 6.08
CA GLY A 59 2.87 -11.68 5.74
C GLY A 59 3.30 -10.32 5.19
N MET A 60 2.51 -9.74 4.28
CA MET A 60 2.80 -8.39 3.77
C MET A 60 2.75 -7.31 4.84
N TYR A 61 1.77 -7.38 5.74
CA TYR A 61 1.66 -6.47 6.87
C TYR A 61 2.91 -6.54 7.75
N MET A 62 3.33 -7.75 8.14
CA MET A 62 4.51 -7.94 8.99
C MET A 62 5.80 -7.51 8.29
N ASP A 63 6.01 -7.92 7.03
CA ASP A 63 7.17 -7.54 6.24
C ASP A 63 7.29 -6.02 6.08
N LEU A 64 6.18 -5.33 5.77
CA LEU A 64 6.17 -3.87 5.63
C LEU A 64 6.39 -3.17 6.96
N LYS A 65 5.78 -3.67 8.05
CA LYS A 65 6.00 -3.14 9.39
C LYS A 65 7.46 -3.23 9.81
N GLU A 66 8.13 -4.35 9.51
CA GLU A 66 9.55 -4.54 9.78
C GLU A 66 10.42 -3.68 8.85
N LEU A 67 10.07 -3.60 7.56
CA LEU A 67 10.80 -2.83 6.54
C LEU A 67 10.79 -1.31 6.82
N LEU A 68 9.66 -0.81 7.33
CA LEU A 68 9.44 0.60 7.65
C LEU A 68 9.74 0.94 9.11
N GLY A 69 9.75 -0.06 10.00
CA GLY A 69 9.90 0.13 11.43
C GLY A 69 8.74 0.90 12.06
N ARG A 70 7.55 0.86 11.43
CA ARG A 70 6.34 1.57 11.84
C ARG A 70 5.12 0.70 11.58
N GLU A 71 4.02 0.99 12.27
CA GLU A 71 2.72 0.41 11.96
C GLU A 71 2.31 0.76 10.52
N VAL A 72 1.71 -0.20 9.82
CA VAL A 72 1.31 -0.06 8.42
C VAL A 72 -0.13 -0.55 8.29
N ASP A 73 -1.05 0.29 7.83
CA ASP A 73 -2.41 -0.17 7.53
C ASP A 73 -2.50 -0.57 6.06
N LEU A 74 -2.69 -1.87 5.81
CA LEU A 74 -2.84 -2.40 4.46
C LEU A 74 -4.31 -2.58 4.13
N VAL A 75 -4.76 -1.82 3.13
CA VAL A 75 -6.15 -1.85 2.68
C VAL A 75 -6.24 -2.34 1.25
N GLU A 76 -7.05 -3.36 1.03
CA GLU A 76 -7.32 -3.89 -0.31
C GLU A 76 -8.31 -2.97 -1.06
N ASP A 77 -7.93 -2.55 -2.26
CA ASP A 77 -8.83 -1.86 -3.19
C ASP A 77 -10.02 -2.77 -3.53
N GLY A 78 -11.24 -2.26 -3.29
CA GLY A 78 -12.48 -3.04 -3.40
C GLY A 78 -13.03 -3.58 -2.08
N SER A 79 -12.24 -3.57 -1.00
CA SER A 79 -12.73 -3.81 0.37
C SER A 79 -13.20 -2.52 1.08
N LEU A 80 -12.76 -1.37 0.58
CA LEU A 80 -13.18 -0.06 1.08
C LEU A 80 -14.63 0.24 0.71
N ARG A 81 -15.34 0.89 1.64
CA ARG A 81 -16.65 1.47 1.32
C ARG A 81 -16.50 2.52 0.22
N PRO A 82 -17.50 2.68 -0.66
CA PRO A 82 -17.45 3.63 -1.78
C PRO A 82 -17.07 5.06 -1.35
N TYR A 83 -17.60 5.53 -0.21
CA TYR A 83 -17.24 6.84 0.34
C TYR A 83 -15.76 6.94 0.73
N ALA A 84 -15.19 5.91 1.34
CA ALA A 84 -13.79 5.89 1.73
C ALA A 84 -12.87 5.75 0.51
N ALA A 85 -13.26 4.93 -0.47
CA ALA A 85 -12.56 4.78 -1.74
C ALA A 85 -12.51 6.11 -2.52
N GLU A 86 -13.60 6.88 -2.54
CA GLU A 86 -13.64 8.16 -3.26
C GLU A 86 -12.72 9.22 -2.61
N ASN A 87 -12.72 9.31 -1.28
CA ASN A 87 -11.79 10.18 -0.55
C ASN A 87 -10.34 9.73 -0.72
N ALA A 88 -10.07 8.42 -0.55
CA ALA A 88 -8.75 7.88 -0.80
C ALA A 88 -8.30 8.15 -2.24
N ASN A 89 -9.17 8.01 -3.24
CA ASN A 89 -8.84 8.26 -4.64
C ASN A 89 -8.46 9.72 -4.94
N ARG A 90 -8.97 10.69 -4.19
CA ARG A 90 -8.60 12.11 -4.38
C ARG A 90 -7.19 12.42 -3.88
N ASP A 91 -6.81 11.85 -2.74
CA ASP A 91 -5.56 12.20 -2.05
C ASP A 91 -4.47 11.12 -2.16
N LYS A 92 -4.77 9.94 -2.70
CA LYS A 92 -3.80 8.85 -2.81
C LYS A 92 -2.69 9.19 -3.80
N LYS A 93 -1.46 8.89 -3.40
CA LYS A 93 -0.27 9.00 -4.23
C LYS A 93 0.14 7.63 -4.74
N LEU A 94 0.25 7.48 -6.06
CA LEU A 94 0.72 6.24 -6.67
C LEU A 94 2.17 5.98 -6.24
N ILE A 95 2.41 4.83 -5.62
CA ILE A 95 3.77 4.40 -5.23
C ILE A 95 4.28 3.27 -6.11
N TYR A 96 3.38 2.42 -6.60
CA TYR A 96 3.72 1.29 -7.44
C TYR A 96 2.59 0.97 -8.42
N GLU A 97 2.97 0.75 -9.67
CA GLU A 97 2.08 0.20 -10.68
C GLU A 97 2.85 -0.89 -11.42
N ARG A 98 2.29 -2.09 -11.45
CA ARG A 98 2.79 -3.16 -12.31
C ARG A 98 2.51 -2.73 -13.74
N LYS A 99 3.57 -2.35 -14.47
CA LYS A 99 3.49 -2.19 -15.91
C LYS A 99 3.10 -3.53 -16.51
N SER A 100 1.85 -3.67 -16.91
CA SER A 100 1.49 -4.67 -17.91
C SER A 100 2.15 -4.21 -19.20
N GLU A 101 3.33 -4.72 -19.50
CA GLU A 101 3.80 -4.71 -20.88
C GLU A 101 2.77 -5.56 -21.65
N GLY A 102 1.94 -4.87 -22.45
CA GLY A 102 0.93 -5.48 -23.30
C GLY A 102 1.54 -6.17 -24.50
#